data_AF-A0A143BHA7-F1
#
_entry.id   AF-A0A143BHA7-F1
#
_cell.length_a   1.000
_cell.length_b   1.000
_cell.length_c   1.000
_cell.angle_alpha   90.00
_cell.angle_beta   90.00
_cell.angle_gamma   90.00
#
_symmetry.space_group_name_H-M   'P 1'
#
loop_
_entity.id
_entity.type
_entity.pdbx_description
1 polymer ?
#
loop_
_entity_poly.entity_id
_entity_poly.type
_entity_poly.pdbx_seq_one_letter_code
_entity_poly.pdbx_strand_id
1 'polypeptide(L)'
;MALPANAQILVGVMSGTSLDGISAAVAAFSDDASGRPRASLLHYTQRDYTPEERARLAAAMHEGSAREYCRLSADLGVWLGEAAATAMQGAGVAPADVRAIASHGQTLWHEPGHSTWQLGDAARIAECTGCAVVSDFRTRDMAVGGQGAPLVPMADVMLFAHDHEWRALQNIGGIGNVTMVPPASSASDVRVRAFDTGPGVVIMNGVMQRLFNRPFDQDGAIGASGRVLETVVRTLLDLPYLQEAPPKSTGRELFTPAFIDDVIAQCTAAGGSPADVVATATAYTAATIADQYMRFLSEHPHDVVVSGGGAHNPFLVRCLEGAFAWHGERFARPVPHVRLFDDLFFDAEAKEAVAFALLGYLHLTGRPGNVPSATGARAPRVLGALTPVALSEKS
;
A
#
# COMPACT_ATOMS: atom_id res chain seq x y z
N MET A 1 -16.12 -18.85 -7.91
CA MET A 1 -17.03 -19.01 -6.76
C MET A 1 -18.26 -18.15 -7.05
N ALA A 2 -19.48 -18.61 -6.77
CA ALA A 2 -20.67 -17.80 -7.00
C ALA A 2 -20.71 -16.63 -6.00
N LEU A 3 -20.99 -15.41 -6.46
CA LEU A 3 -21.10 -14.23 -5.60
C LEU A 3 -22.37 -14.32 -4.74
N PRO A 4 -22.36 -13.76 -3.51
CA PRO A 4 -23.56 -13.57 -2.72
C PRO A 4 -24.63 -12.79 -3.49
N ALA A 5 -25.91 -13.12 -3.30
CA ALA A 5 -27.01 -12.50 -4.02
C ALA A 5 -27.14 -10.97 -3.79
N ASN A 6 -26.59 -10.45 -2.69
CA ASN A 6 -26.58 -9.03 -2.32
C ASN A 6 -25.21 -8.36 -2.58
N ALA A 7 -24.29 -9.03 -3.27
CA ALA A 7 -22.98 -8.47 -3.54
C ALA A 7 -23.10 -7.25 -4.48
N GLN A 8 -22.38 -6.18 -4.15
CA GLN A 8 -22.27 -4.99 -4.97
C GLN A 8 -20.91 -4.99 -5.65
N ILE A 9 -20.89 -4.89 -6.99
CA ILE A 9 -19.65 -4.82 -7.75
C ILE A 9 -19.22 -3.37 -7.85
N LEU A 10 -17.97 -3.10 -7.47
CA LEU A 10 -17.34 -1.79 -7.62
C LEU A 10 -16.02 -1.94 -8.37
N VAL A 11 -15.65 -0.87 -9.06
CA VAL A 11 -14.34 -0.77 -9.71
C VAL A 11 -13.52 0.29 -8.99
N GLY A 12 -12.42 -0.08 -8.36
CA GLY A 12 -11.48 0.88 -7.80
C GLY A 12 -10.43 1.25 -8.84
N VAL A 13 -10.16 2.54 -9.02
CA VAL A 13 -9.17 3.03 -9.98
C VAL A 13 -8.27 4.05 -9.31
N MET A 14 -6.96 3.93 -9.53
CA MET A 14 -6.00 4.84 -8.94
C MET A 14 -4.74 4.99 -9.80
N SER A 15 -4.09 6.13 -9.66
CA SER A 15 -2.75 6.39 -10.20
C SER A 15 -1.82 6.86 -9.08
N GLY A 16 -0.71 6.15 -8.92
CA GLY A 16 0.24 6.34 -7.84
C GLY A 16 1.18 7.52 -8.09
N THR A 17 1.94 7.91 -7.07
CA THR A 17 3.00 8.93 -7.25
C THR A 17 4.26 8.36 -7.92
N SER A 18 4.36 7.03 -8.07
CA SER A 18 5.37 6.35 -8.87
C SER A 18 5.28 6.70 -10.37
N LEU A 19 4.10 7.10 -10.84
CA LEU A 19 3.79 7.36 -12.26
C LEU A 19 4.21 6.19 -13.16
N ASP A 20 4.06 4.97 -12.66
CA ASP A 20 4.21 3.72 -13.40
C ASP A 20 2.98 3.45 -14.26
N GLY A 21 1.78 3.67 -13.73
CA GLY A 21 0.55 3.47 -14.49
C GLY A 21 -0.73 3.74 -13.70
N ILE A 22 -1.83 3.26 -14.27
CA ILE A 22 -3.16 3.26 -13.68
C ILE A 22 -3.52 1.84 -13.27
N SER A 23 -3.76 1.64 -11.98
CA SER A 23 -4.25 0.40 -11.42
C SER A 23 -5.78 0.41 -11.35
N ALA A 24 -6.42 -0.64 -11.84
CA ALA A 24 -7.86 -0.82 -11.79
C ALA A 24 -8.23 -2.23 -11.30
N ALA A 25 -9.11 -2.31 -10.30
CA ALA A 25 -9.58 -3.56 -9.73
C ALA A 25 -11.10 -3.61 -9.71
N VAL A 26 -11.67 -4.70 -10.23
CA VAL A 26 -13.09 -5.03 -10.08
C VAL A 26 -13.24 -5.93 -8.87
N ALA A 27 -14.00 -5.49 -7.88
CA ALA A 27 -14.22 -6.23 -6.65
C ALA A 27 -15.71 -6.29 -6.31
N ALA A 28 -16.16 -7.47 -5.87
CA ALA A 28 -17.48 -7.65 -5.30
C ALA A 28 -17.42 -7.49 -3.79
N PHE A 29 -18.32 -6.69 -3.24
CA PHE A 29 -18.45 -6.44 -1.81
C PHE A 29 -19.78 -6.95 -1.28
N SER A 30 -19.73 -7.62 -0.14
CA SER A 30 -20.92 -7.99 0.64
C SER A 30 -20.59 -7.86 2.11
N ASP A 31 -21.58 -7.54 2.94
CA ASP A 31 -21.38 -7.55 4.38
C ASP A 31 -21.60 -8.97 4.93
N ASP A 32 -20.74 -9.40 5.85
CA ASP A 32 -20.98 -10.63 6.61
C ASP A 32 -22.06 -10.43 7.69
N ALA A 33 -22.37 -11.47 8.46
CA ALA A 33 -23.43 -11.44 9.48
C ALA A 33 -23.22 -10.36 10.56
N SER A 34 -21.99 -9.86 10.74
CA SER A 34 -21.64 -8.78 11.67
C SER A 34 -21.71 -7.38 11.06
N GLY A 35 -22.02 -7.27 9.76
CA GLY A 35 -22.01 -6.00 9.03
C GLY A 35 -20.62 -5.59 8.53
N ARG A 36 -19.60 -6.46 8.69
CA ARG A 36 -18.23 -6.22 8.22
C ARG A 36 -18.14 -6.52 6.72
N PRO A 37 -17.56 -5.64 5.90
CA PRO A 37 -17.41 -5.89 4.47
C PRO A 37 -16.44 -7.04 4.21
N ARG A 38 -16.81 -7.92 3.28
CA ARG A 38 -15.96 -8.93 2.66
C ARG A 38 -15.80 -8.56 1.20
N ALA A 39 -14.58 -8.70 0.69
CA ALA A 39 -14.24 -8.40 -0.69
C ALA A 39 -13.85 -9.68 -1.43
N SER A 40 -14.24 -9.77 -2.70
CA SER A 40 -13.74 -10.77 -3.64
C SER A 40 -13.21 -10.06 -4.87
N LEU A 41 -11.91 -10.19 -5.15
CA LEU A 41 -11.31 -9.67 -6.36
C LEU A 41 -11.81 -10.48 -7.55
N LEU A 42 -12.43 -9.81 -8.52
CA LEU A 42 -12.90 -10.43 -9.77
C LEU A 42 -11.85 -10.27 -10.87
N HIS A 43 -11.20 -9.11 -10.92
CA HIS A 43 -10.15 -8.83 -11.89
C HIS A 43 -9.28 -7.67 -11.42
N TYR A 44 -8.01 -7.69 -11.78
CA TYR A 44 -7.06 -6.59 -11.59
C TYR A 44 -6.30 -6.40 -12.90
N THR A 45 -6.04 -5.14 -13.25
CA THR A 45 -5.17 -4.76 -14.36
C THR A 45 -4.40 -3.51 -13.99
N GLN A 46 -3.18 -3.41 -14.53
CA GLN A 46 -2.41 -2.17 -14.55
C GLN A 46 -2.19 -1.74 -16.00
N ARG A 47 -2.43 -0.46 -16.28
CA ARG A 47 -2.15 0.17 -17.56
C ARG A 47 -0.97 1.11 -17.38
N ASP A 48 0.18 0.74 -17.94
CA ASP A 48 1.36 1.59 -17.89
C ASP A 48 1.11 2.93 -18.59
N TYR A 49 1.70 4.00 -18.04
CA TYR A 49 1.72 5.27 -18.75
C TYR A 49 2.67 5.21 -19.93
N THR A 50 2.26 5.82 -21.04
CA THR A 50 3.21 6.11 -22.12
C THR A 50 4.29 7.09 -21.63
N PRO A 51 5.47 7.13 -22.26
CA PRO A 51 6.51 8.10 -21.89
C PRO A 51 6.03 9.56 -21.91
N GLU A 52 5.10 9.90 -22.82
CA GLU A 52 4.52 11.24 -22.93
C GLU A 52 3.57 11.55 -21.78
N GLU A 53 2.62 10.65 -21.48
CA GLU A 53 1.69 10.80 -20.36
C GLU A 53 2.46 10.95 -19.04
N ARG A 54 3.46 10.08 -18.82
CA ARG A 54 4.31 10.11 -17.64
C ARG A 54 5.07 11.42 -17.51
N ALA A 55 5.70 11.89 -18.60
CA ALA A 55 6.43 13.15 -18.60
C ALA A 55 5.51 14.34 -18.30
N ARG A 56 4.29 14.33 -18.84
CA ARG A 56 3.29 15.39 -18.64
C ARG A 56 2.78 15.42 -17.20
N LEU A 57 2.50 14.26 -16.59
CA LEU A 57 2.13 14.16 -15.18
C LEU A 57 3.27 14.60 -14.27
N ALA A 58 4.50 14.14 -14.55
CA ALA A 58 5.69 14.52 -13.77
C ALA A 58 5.93 16.04 -13.82
N ALA A 59 5.81 16.66 -14.99
CA ALA A 59 5.89 18.11 -15.12
C ALA A 59 4.80 18.80 -14.28
N ALA A 60 3.54 18.35 -14.39
CA ALA A 60 2.40 18.92 -13.67
C ALA A 60 2.48 18.78 -12.13
N MET A 61 3.24 17.83 -11.60
CA MET A 61 3.50 17.72 -10.16
C MET A 61 4.47 18.80 -9.64
N HIS A 62 5.22 19.44 -10.54
CA HIS A 62 6.14 20.52 -10.20
C HIS A 62 5.56 21.89 -10.58
N GLU A 63 5.08 22.02 -11.81
CA GLU A 63 4.54 23.27 -12.33
C GLU A 63 3.57 23.04 -13.50
N GLY A 64 2.65 23.98 -13.68
CA GLY A 64 1.66 23.91 -14.75
C GLY A 64 0.81 25.17 -14.80
N SER A 65 0.35 25.53 -15.99
CA SER A 65 -0.61 26.62 -16.16
C SER A 65 -2.02 26.13 -15.86
N ALA A 66 -2.94 27.03 -15.52
CA ALA A 66 -4.37 26.69 -15.38
C ALA A 66 -4.93 25.99 -16.63
N ARG A 67 -4.45 26.39 -17.82
CA ARG A 67 -4.80 25.74 -19.09
C ARG A 67 -4.32 24.29 -19.14
N GLU A 68 -3.10 24.05 -18.68
CA GLU A 68 -2.52 22.71 -18.68
C GLU A 68 -3.24 21.79 -17.71
N TYR A 69 -3.46 22.23 -16.47
CA TYR A 69 -4.20 21.45 -15.48
C TYR A 69 -5.63 21.15 -15.92
N CYS A 70 -6.30 22.09 -16.60
CA CYS A 70 -7.62 21.87 -17.19
C CYS A 70 -7.60 20.74 -18.24
N ARG A 71 -6.61 20.76 -19.14
CA ARG A 71 -6.44 19.71 -20.16
C ARG A 71 -6.02 18.38 -19.55
N LEU A 72 -5.06 18.38 -18.63
CA LEU A 72 -4.58 17.16 -18.03
C LEU A 72 -5.68 16.48 -17.19
N SER A 73 -6.53 17.25 -16.50
CA SER A 73 -7.68 16.68 -15.78
C SER A 73 -8.65 15.98 -16.72
N ALA A 74 -8.89 16.59 -17.88
CA ALA A 74 -9.72 16.03 -18.94
C ALA A 74 -9.17 14.70 -19.45
N ASP A 75 -7.91 14.72 -19.88
CA ASP A 75 -7.25 13.58 -20.51
C ASP A 75 -7.08 12.43 -19.51
N LEU A 76 -6.65 12.74 -18.28
CA LEU A 76 -6.53 11.76 -17.20
C LEU A 76 -7.89 11.15 -16.84
N GLY A 77 -8.99 11.91 -16.90
CA GLY A 77 -10.34 11.37 -16.70
C GLY A 77 -10.69 10.29 -17.73
N VAL A 78 -10.32 10.49 -19.01
CA VAL A 78 -10.49 9.47 -20.05
C VAL A 78 -9.60 8.27 -19.76
N TRP A 79 -8.33 8.50 -19.42
CA TRP A 79 -7.37 7.43 -19.13
C TRP A 79 -7.83 6.50 -17.99
N LEU A 80 -8.32 7.10 -16.89
CA LEU A 80 -8.87 6.37 -15.76
C LEU A 80 -10.13 5.59 -16.14
N GLY A 81 -11.00 6.19 -16.98
CA GLY A 81 -12.21 5.54 -17.50
C GLY A 81 -11.89 4.33 -18.39
N GLU A 82 -10.92 4.45 -19.29
CA GLU A 82 -10.46 3.35 -20.15
C GLU A 82 -9.85 2.20 -19.33
N ALA A 83 -9.07 2.51 -18.30
CA ALA A 83 -8.52 1.51 -17.40
C ALA A 83 -9.64 0.78 -16.62
N ALA A 84 -10.66 1.51 -16.15
CA ALA A 84 -11.84 0.94 -15.53
C ALA A 84 -12.59 0.01 -16.49
N ALA A 85 -12.84 0.46 -17.72
CA ALA A 85 -13.52 -0.32 -18.76
C ALA A 85 -12.76 -1.60 -19.11
N THR A 86 -11.43 -1.50 -19.23
CA THR A 86 -10.56 -2.67 -19.44
C THR A 86 -10.69 -3.66 -18.29
N ALA A 87 -10.68 -3.19 -17.05
CA ALA A 87 -10.84 -4.05 -15.88
C ALA A 87 -12.21 -4.74 -15.84
N MET A 88 -13.29 -4.01 -16.15
CA MET A 88 -14.65 -4.55 -16.26
C MET A 88 -14.75 -5.64 -17.34
N GLN A 89 -14.16 -5.39 -18.51
CA GLN A 89 -14.09 -6.37 -19.59
C GLN A 89 -13.32 -7.63 -19.16
N GLY A 90 -12.17 -7.46 -18.50
CA GLY A 90 -11.37 -8.56 -17.97
C GLY A 90 -12.10 -9.39 -16.90
N ALA A 91 -13.00 -8.76 -16.14
CA ALA A 91 -13.88 -9.44 -15.19
C ALA A 91 -15.13 -10.07 -15.84
N GLY A 92 -15.43 -9.75 -17.10
CA GLY A 92 -16.69 -10.13 -17.75
C GLY A 92 -17.92 -9.46 -17.14
N VAL A 93 -17.77 -8.27 -16.55
CA VAL A 93 -18.85 -7.52 -15.87
C VAL A 93 -19.34 -6.39 -16.78
N ALA A 94 -20.67 -6.32 -16.99
CA ALA A 94 -21.26 -5.23 -17.75
C ALA A 94 -21.37 -3.95 -16.90
N PRO A 95 -21.29 -2.74 -17.51
CA PRO A 95 -21.46 -1.48 -16.77
C PRO A 95 -22.74 -1.41 -15.93
N ALA A 96 -23.84 -2.01 -16.41
CA ALA A 96 -25.12 -2.04 -15.69
C ALA A 96 -25.09 -2.82 -14.36
N ASP A 97 -24.13 -3.75 -14.21
CA ASP A 97 -23.93 -4.54 -13.00
C ASP A 97 -22.94 -3.87 -12.02
N VAL A 98 -22.24 -2.82 -12.48
CA VAL A 98 -21.31 -2.04 -11.65
C VAL A 98 -22.07 -0.97 -10.90
N ARG A 99 -21.96 -1.03 -9.58
CA ARG A 99 -22.63 -0.07 -8.70
C ARG A 99 -22.00 1.32 -8.78
N ALA A 100 -20.66 1.39 -8.80
CA ALA A 100 -19.91 2.60 -9.08
C ALA A 100 -18.43 2.30 -9.36
N ILE A 101 -17.77 3.25 -10.02
CA ILE A 101 -16.32 3.37 -10.06
C ILE A 101 -15.88 4.25 -8.90
N ALA A 102 -14.92 3.80 -8.10
CA ALA A 102 -14.28 4.58 -7.05
C ALA A 102 -12.91 5.06 -7.54
N SER A 103 -12.81 6.33 -7.93
CA SER A 103 -11.60 6.90 -8.52
C SER A 103 -10.83 7.74 -7.50
N HIS A 104 -9.61 7.32 -7.19
CA HIS A 104 -8.66 8.16 -6.47
C HIS A 104 -8.22 9.37 -7.32
N GLY A 105 -8.03 9.15 -8.62
CA GLY A 105 -7.33 10.07 -9.51
C GLY A 105 -5.80 9.96 -9.38
N GLN A 106 -5.11 11.03 -9.77
CA GLN A 106 -3.67 11.24 -9.58
C GLN A 106 -3.45 12.37 -8.59
N THR A 107 -2.67 12.16 -7.53
CA THR A 107 -2.24 13.27 -6.67
C THR A 107 -1.24 14.15 -7.44
N LEU A 108 -1.59 15.43 -7.64
CA LEU A 108 -0.64 16.44 -8.12
C LEU A 108 0.07 17.12 -6.95
N TRP A 109 -0.66 17.43 -5.88
CA TRP A 109 -0.11 18.09 -4.70
C TRP A 109 -0.78 17.63 -3.42
N HIS A 110 -0.02 17.63 -2.33
CA HIS A 110 -0.51 17.28 -1.00
C HIS A 110 0.20 18.10 0.06
N GLU A 111 -0.57 18.84 0.85
CA GLU A 111 -0.10 19.65 1.98
C GLU A 111 -0.87 19.21 3.24
N PRO A 112 -0.37 18.20 3.97
CA PRO A 112 -1.06 17.60 5.11
C PRO A 112 -1.59 18.64 6.10
N GLY A 113 -2.85 18.48 6.49
CA GLY A 113 -3.55 19.38 7.43
C GLY A 113 -4.02 20.71 6.84
N HIS A 114 -3.70 21.03 5.58
CA HIS A 114 -4.14 22.26 4.91
C HIS A 114 -4.92 21.99 3.61
N SER A 115 -4.29 21.37 2.60
CA SER A 115 -4.91 21.15 1.29
C SER A 115 -4.42 19.89 0.57
N THR A 116 -5.21 19.41 -0.40
CA THR A 116 -4.81 18.29 -1.26
C THR A 116 -5.48 18.41 -2.62
N TRP A 117 -4.82 17.87 -3.65
CA TRP A 117 -5.35 17.92 -4.99
C TRP A 117 -5.13 16.60 -5.73
N GLN A 118 -6.24 15.91 -5.97
CA GLN A 118 -6.32 14.76 -6.85
C GLN A 118 -6.95 15.20 -8.18
N LEU A 119 -6.24 14.95 -9.27
CA LEU A 119 -6.67 15.23 -10.62
C LEU A 119 -7.35 14.00 -11.25
N GLY A 120 -8.25 14.23 -12.19
CA GLY A 120 -8.98 13.18 -12.90
C GLY A 120 -10.47 13.52 -12.95
N ASP A 121 -10.95 13.92 -14.12
CA ASP A 121 -12.33 14.38 -14.30
C ASP A 121 -13.34 13.22 -14.16
N ALA A 122 -14.05 13.19 -13.02
CA ALA A 122 -15.06 12.18 -12.72
C ALA A 122 -16.23 12.16 -13.70
N ALA A 123 -16.59 13.30 -14.30
CA ALA A 123 -17.65 13.34 -15.31
C ALA A 123 -17.21 12.58 -16.56
N ARG A 124 -15.96 12.75 -17.00
CA ARG A 124 -15.42 12.00 -18.14
C ARG A 124 -15.29 10.51 -17.85
N ILE A 125 -14.91 10.12 -16.62
CA ILE A 125 -14.91 8.72 -16.21
C ILE A 125 -16.34 8.15 -16.33
N ALA A 126 -17.35 8.88 -15.85
CA ALA A 126 -18.75 8.45 -15.90
C ALA A 126 -19.25 8.29 -17.35
N GLU A 127 -19.00 9.28 -18.22
CA GLU A 127 -19.39 9.23 -19.64
C GLU A 127 -18.65 8.13 -20.41
N CYS A 128 -17.37 7.91 -20.11
CA CYS A 128 -16.55 6.87 -20.76
C CYS A 128 -17.04 5.45 -20.43
N THR A 129 -17.53 5.24 -19.21
CA THR A 129 -17.81 3.90 -18.69
C THR A 129 -19.29 3.56 -18.61
N GLY A 130 -20.17 4.57 -18.63
CA GLY A 130 -21.59 4.40 -18.34
C GLY A 130 -21.86 4.04 -16.87
N CYS A 131 -20.94 4.36 -15.96
CA CYS A 131 -21.04 4.05 -14.53
C CYS A 131 -21.09 5.33 -13.69
N ALA A 132 -21.74 5.28 -12.52
CA ALA A 132 -21.58 6.33 -11.52
C ALA A 132 -20.13 6.34 -10.98
N VAL A 133 -19.64 7.50 -10.56
CA VAL A 133 -18.25 7.66 -10.07
C VAL A 133 -18.25 8.28 -8.69
N VAL A 134 -17.59 7.63 -7.73
CA VAL A 134 -17.23 8.24 -6.44
C VAL A 134 -15.76 8.66 -6.52
N SER A 135 -15.48 9.95 -6.32
CA SER A 135 -14.12 10.51 -6.37
C SER A 135 -13.84 11.42 -5.18
N ASP A 136 -12.66 12.05 -5.10
CA ASP A 136 -12.33 13.07 -4.09
C ASP A 136 -12.39 12.58 -2.63
N PHE A 137 -11.78 11.41 -2.37
CA PHE A 137 -11.84 10.79 -1.04
C PHE A 137 -11.09 11.58 0.05
N ARG A 138 -10.03 12.32 -0.30
CA ARG A 138 -9.13 12.93 0.69
C ARG A 138 -9.67 14.22 1.29
N THR A 139 -10.32 15.05 0.48
CA THR A 139 -10.73 16.40 0.88
C THR A 139 -11.66 16.41 2.08
N ARG A 140 -12.56 15.42 2.20
CA ARG A 140 -13.52 15.36 3.31
C ARG A 140 -12.88 14.98 4.65
N ASP A 141 -11.80 14.19 4.64
CA ASP A 141 -10.99 13.89 5.83
C ASP A 141 -10.25 15.15 6.30
N MET A 142 -9.65 15.90 5.37
CA MET A 142 -8.96 17.16 5.70
C MET A 142 -9.89 18.23 6.25
N ALA A 143 -11.12 18.33 5.72
CA ALA A 143 -12.13 19.27 6.21
C ALA A 143 -12.49 19.05 7.70
N VAL A 144 -12.23 17.87 8.25
CA VAL A 144 -12.43 17.57 9.68
C VAL A 144 -11.13 17.52 10.50
N GLY A 145 -10.06 18.12 9.96
CA GLY A 145 -8.77 18.25 10.62
C GLY A 145 -7.84 17.05 10.44
N GLY A 146 -8.19 16.11 9.55
CA GLY A 146 -7.28 15.03 9.17
C GLY A 146 -6.23 15.50 8.16
N GLN A 147 -5.30 14.61 7.87
CA GLN A 147 -4.25 14.86 6.89
C GLN A 147 -4.67 14.50 5.46
N GLY A 148 -5.79 13.79 5.24
CA GLY A 148 -6.20 13.31 3.91
C GLY A 148 -5.45 12.05 3.46
N ALA A 149 -4.53 11.55 4.27
CA ALA A 149 -3.72 10.36 4.05
C ALA A 149 -3.22 9.81 5.40
N PRO A 150 -2.85 8.52 5.45
CA PRO A 150 -3.20 7.46 4.49
C PRO A 150 -4.66 7.03 4.63
N LEU A 151 -5.32 6.68 3.51
CA LEU A 151 -6.71 6.18 3.51
C LEU A 151 -6.81 4.65 3.38
N VAL A 152 -5.77 4.00 2.84
CA VAL A 152 -5.67 2.53 2.72
C VAL A 152 -5.84 1.78 4.05
N PRO A 153 -5.45 2.33 5.23
CA PRO A 153 -5.73 1.66 6.50
C PRO A 153 -7.20 1.32 6.76
N MET A 154 -8.14 1.97 6.06
CA MET A 154 -9.54 1.56 6.10
C MET A 154 -9.74 0.12 5.59
N ALA A 155 -9.09 -0.24 4.47
CA ALA A 155 -9.11 -1.61 3.96
C ALA A 155 -8.39 -2.58 4.89
N ASP A 156 -7.27 -2.15 5.48
CA ASP A 156 -6.53 -2.93 6.45
C ASP A 156 -7.41 -3.37 7.63
N VAL A 157 -8.16 -2.42 8.21
CA VAL A 157 -9.08 -2.70 9.31
C VAL A 157 -10.30 -3.49 8.85
N MET A 158 -10.96 -3.08 7.78
CA MET A 158 -12.25 -3.63 7.43
C MET A 158 -12.16 -4.97 6.69
N LEU A 159 -11.15 -5.18 5.85
CA LEU A 159 -11.03 -6.38 5.02
C LEU A 159 -10.02 -7.39 5.57
N PHE A 160 -8.92 -6.91 6.15
CA PHE A 160 -7.77 -7.78 6.44
C PHE A 160 -7.58 -8.13 7.91
N ALA A 161 -8.31 -7.49 8.84
CA ALA A 161 -8.31 -7.87 10.26
C ALA A 161 -8.65 -9.36 10.45
N HIS A 162 -7.96 -10.02 11.39
CA HIS A 162 -8.34 -11.34 11.85
C HIS A 162 -9.59 -11.24 12.73
N ASP A 163 -10.41 -12.29 12.78
CA ASP A 163 -11.68 -12.24 13.51
C ASP A 163 -11.47 -12.13 15.03
N HIS A 164 -10.40 -12.75 15.56
CA HIS A 164 -10.14 -12.86 17.00
C HIS A 164 -8.73 -12.46 17.47
N GLU A 165 -7.80 -12.21 16.55
CA GLU A 165 -6.38 -12.04 16.88
C GLU A 165 -5.85 -10.72 16.32
N TRP A 166 -4.77 -10.21 16.89
CA TRP A 166 -4.05 -9.09 16.30
C TRP A 166 -3.35 -9.53 15.01
N ARG A 167 -3.33 -8.65 14.02
CA ARG A 167 -2.63 -8.90 12.76
C ARG A 167 -1.82 -7.69 12.36
N ALA A 168 -0.57 -7.91 12.01
CA ALA A 168 0.27 -6.89 11.43
C ALA A 168 0.25 -7.02 9.90
N LEU A 169 0.01 -5.93 9.21
CA LEU A 169 0.16 -5.84 7.75
C LEU A 169 1.47 -5.12 7.47
N GLN A 170 2.46 -5.87 7.01
CA GLN A 170 3.81 -5.39 6.74
C GLN A 170 3.99 -5.17 5.25
N ASN A 171 4.02 -3.91 4.81
CA ASN A 171 4.46 -3.60 3.46
C ASN A 171 5.99 -3.53 3.41
N ILE A 172 6.60 -4.15 2.40
CA ILE A 172 8.05 -4.10 2.14
C ILE A 172 8.26 -3.52 0.74
N GLY A 173 8.07 -2.21 0.62
CA GLY A 173 8.46 -1.44 -0.55
C GLY A 173 9.92 -1.01 -0.47
N GLY A 174 10.29 0.15 -1.01
CA GLY A 174 11.61 0.74 -0.77
C GLY A 174 11.89 0.92 0.73
N ILE A 175 10.89 1.39 1.46
CA ILE A 175 10.82 1.47 2.93
C ILE A 175 9.82 0.42 3.42
N GLY A 176 10.13 -0.21 4.56
CA GLY A 176 9.22 -1.10 5.24
C GLY A 176 8.28 -0.30 6.14
N ASN A 177 7.00 -0.63 6.16
CA ASN A 177 6.04 -0.06 7.10
C ASN A 177 5.05 -1.10 7.61
N VAL A 178 4.61 -0.93 8.84
CA VAL A 178 3.64 -1.81 9.50
C VAL A 178 2.36 -1.05 9.79
N THR A 179 1.23 -1.71 9.60
CA THR A 179 -0.05 -1.35 10.21
C THR A 179 -0.48 -2.47 11.15
N MET A 180 -0.55 -2.18 12.45
CA MET A 180 -1.06 -3.11 13.47
C MET A 180 -2.58 -2.98 13.55
N VAL A 181 -3.27 -4.06 13.17
CA VAL A 181 -4.72 -4.13 13.03
C VAL A 181 -5.31 -4.94 14.19
N PRO A 182 -6.28 -4.37 14.93
CA PRO A 182 -6.95 -5.10 16.01
C PRO A 182 -7.86 -6.20 15.48
N PRO A 183 -8.17 -7.22 16.32
CA PRO A 183 -9.22 -8.18 16.02
C PRO A 183 -10.52 -7.49 15.61
N ALA A 184 -11.26 -8.04 14.64
CA ALA A 184 -12.54 -7.48 14.23
C ALA A 184 -13.59 -7.46 15.36
N SER A 185 -13.46 -8.35 16.35
CA SER A 185 -14.30 -8.37 17.55
C SER A 185 -13.95 -7.27 18.58
N SER A 186 -12.96 -6.43 18.31
CA SER A 186 -12.48 -5.41 19.27
C SER A 186 -13.45 -4.24 19.40
N ALA A 187 -13.43 -3.59 20.56
CA ALA A 187 -14.17 -2.36 20.78
C ALA A 187 -13.68 -1.23 19.85
N SER A 188 -14.57 -0.29 19.53
CA SER A 188 -14.34 0.77 18.53
C SER A 188 -13.26 1.79 18.89
N ASP A 189 -12.77 1.78 20.12
CA ASP A 189 -11.74 2.66 20.66
C ASP A 189 -10.31 2.11 20.48
N VAL A 190 -10.16 0.85 20.07
CA VAL A 190 -8.85 0.26 19.78
C VAL A 190 -8.24 0.91 18.54
N ARG A 191 -7.08 1.53 18.71
CA ARG A 191 -6.45 2.37 17.69
C ARG A 191 -5.55 1.54 16.78
N VAL A 192 -5.67 1.78 15.48
CA VAL A 192 -4.68 1.33 14.49
C VAL A 192 -3.38 2.08 14.73
N ARG A 193 -2.27 1.33 14.79
CA ARG A 193 -0.92 1.89 14.93
C ARG A 193 -0.14 1.61 13.65
N ALA A 194 0.43 2.64 13.05
CA ALA A 194 1.25 2.51 11.85
C ALA A 194 2.50 3.38 11.93
N PHE A 195 3.61 2.86 11.40
CA PHE A 195 4.89 3.55 11.33
C PHE A 195 5.84 2.83 10.37
N ASP A 196 6.89 3.53 9.94
CA ASP A 196 7.96 2.94 9.14
C ASP A 196 8.90 2.10 10.03
N THR A 197 9.18 0.88 9.59
CA THR A 197 10.02 -0.08 10.31
C THR A 197 11.50 0.02 9.93
N GLY A 198 11.85 0.95 9.04
CA GLY A 198 13.19 1.11 8.48
C GLY A 198 13.27 0.73 7.01
N PRO A 199 14.44 0.27 6.52
CA PRO A 199 14.59 -0.02 5.10
C PRO A 199 13.69 -1.20 4.71
N GLY A 200 13.11 -1.14 3.51
CA GLY A 200 12.52 -2.29 2.84
C GLY A 200 13.53 -2.88 1.87
N VAL A 201 13.24 -2.82 0.57
CA VAL A 201 14.14 -3.30 -0.49
C VAL A 201 15.24 -2.29 -0.88
N VAL A 202 15.22 -1.05 -0.37
CA VAL A 202 16.13 0.02 -0.82
C VAL A 202 17.62 -0.35 -0.63
N ILE A 203 17.97 -0.97 0.49
CA ILE A 203 19.38 -1.33 0.78
C ILE A 203 19.83 -2.49 -0.10
N MET A 204 19.05 -3.58 -0.15
CA MET A 204 19.40 -4.74 -0.98
C MET A 204 19.44 -4.40 -2.48
N ASN A 205 18.51 -3.59 -2.98
CA ASN A 205 18.53 -3.12 -4.37
C ASN A 205 19.74 -2.22 -4.63
N GLY A 206 20.07 -1.34 -3.67
CA GLY A 206 21.28 -0.53 -3.72
C GLY A 206 22.54 -1.38 -3.84
N VAL A 207 22.69 -2.40 -3.00
CA VAL A 207 23.82 -3.34 -3.04
C VAL A 207 23.87 -4.09 -4.38
N MET A 208 22.72 -4.58 -4.86
CA MET A 208 22.62 -5.25 -6.16
C MET A 208 23.07 -4.35 -7.32
N GLN A 209 22.67 -3.08 -7.29
CA GLN A 209 23.09 -2.12 -8.31
C GLN A 209 24.60 -1.86 -8.26
N ARG A 210 25.19 -1.74 -7.05
CA ARG A 210 26.63 -1.46 -6.90
C ARG A 210 27.53 -2.65 -7.25
N LEU A 211 27.15 -3.86 -6.84
CA LEU A 211 28.02 -5.04 -6.93
C LEU A 211 27.74 -5.89 -8.18
N PHE A 212 26.51 -5.86 -8.70
CA PHE A 212 26.09 -6.74 -9.80
C PHE A 212 25.50 -5.98 -10.99
N ASN A 213 25.35 -4.64 -10.91
CA ASN A 213 24.69 -3.81 -11.92
C ASN A 213 23.30 -4.33 -12.29
N ARG A 214 22.55 -4.83 -11.29
CA ARG A 214 21.17 -5.32 -11.42
C ARG A 214 20.25 -4.50 -10.50
N PRO A 215 19.00 -4.26 -10.90
CA PRO A 215 18.08 -3.40 -10.14
C PRO A 215 17.64 -4.01 -8.80
N PHE A 216 17.59 -5.35 -8.71
CA PHE A 216 17.20 -6.09 -7.51
C PHE A 216 17.71 -7.53 -7.56
N ASP A 217 17.64 -8.24 -6.43
CA ASP A 217 17.97 -9.66 -6.32
C ASP A 217 16.75 -10.52 -6.66
N GLN A 218 16.71 -11.04 -7.89
CA GLN A 218 15.61 -11.84 -8.39
C GLN A 218 15.46 -13.12 -7.56
N ASP A 219 14.27 -13.34 -7.01
CA ASP A 219 13.90 -14.46 -6.14
C ASP A 219 14.81 -14.62 -4.90
N GLY A 220 15.56 -13.57 -4.53
CA GLY A 220 16.54 -13.62 -3.45
C GLY A 220 17.69 -14.60 -3.69
N ALA A 221 17.99 -14.94 -4.95
CA ALA A 221 18.91 -16.02 -5.29
C ALA A 221 20.35 -15.72 -4.87
N ILE A 222 20.81 -14.48 -5.02
CA ILE A 222 22.17 -14.09 -4.65
C ILE A 222 22.30 -14.04 -3.13
N GLY A 223 21.33 -13.41 -2.45
CA GLY A 223 21.30 -13.37 -0.98
C GLY A 223 21.27 -14.76 -0.37
N ALA A 224 20.48 -15.68 -0.93
CA ALA A 224 20.39 -17.07 -0.46
C ALA A 224 21.70 -17.87 -0.64
N SER A 225 22.57 -17.47 -1.58
CA SER A 225 23.88 -18.10 -1.81
C SER A 225 24.98 -17.58 -0.88
N GLY A 226 24.74 -16.45 -0.21
CA GLY A 226 25.66 -15.83 0.72
C GLY A 226 25.45 -16.26 2.16
N ARG A 227 26.41 -15.90 3.01
CA ARG A 227 26.35 -16.02 4.46
C ARG A 227 26.04 -14.66 5.08
N VAL A 228 25.05 -14.62 5.97
CA VAL A 228 24.74 -13.42 6.76
C VAL A 228 25.88 -13.11 7.73
N LEU A 229 26.39 -11.87 7.70
CA LEU A 229 27.40 -11.37 8.61
C LEU A 229 26.72 -10.72 9.83
N GLU A 230 26.34 -11.56 10.80
CA GLU A 230 25.57 -11.17 12.00
C GLU A 230 26.16 -9.99 12.79
N THR A 231 27.49 -9.87 12.83
CA THR A 231 28.16 -8.75 13.50
C THR A 231 27.84 -7.43 12.83
N VAL A 232 27.80 -7.39 11.50
CA VAL A 232 27.45 -6.19 10.72
C VAL A 232 25.97 -5.85 10.92
N VAL A 233 25.07 -6.84 10.86
CA VAL A 233 23.64 -6.63 11.13
C VAL A 233 23.43 -5.97 12.49
N ARG A 234 24.09 -6.48 13.53
CA ARG A 234 23.99 -5.92 14.90
C ARG A 234 24.45 -4.48 14.97
N THR A 235 25.58 -4.14 14.33
CA THR A 235 26.07 -2.76 14.28
C THR A 235 25.09 -1.83 13.56
N LEU A 236 24.50 -2.28 12.44
CA LEU A 236 23.54 -1.47 11.69
C LEU A 236 22.20 -1.26 12.44
N LEU A 237 21.86 -2.13 13.40
CA LEU A 237 20.67 -1.97 14.26
C LEU A 237 20.82 -0.82 15.26
N ASP A 238 22.03 -0.33 15.51
CA ASP A 238 22.28 0.83 16.39
C ASP A 238 22.00 2.18 15.71
N LEU A 239 21.48 2.18 14.47
CA LEU A 239 21.06 3.37 13.76
C LEU A 239 20.07 4.20 14.61
N PRO A 240 20.31 5.51 14.86
CA PRO A 240 19.48 6.32 15.78
C PRO A 240 17.99 6.27 15.48
N TYR A 241 17.61 6.30 14.20
CA TYR A 241 16.23 6.20 13.74
C TYR A 241 15.50 4.95 14.29
N LEU A 242 16.20 3.81 14.42
CA LEU A 242 15.61 2.57 14.94
C LEU A 242 15.33 2.64 16.44
N GLN A 243 15.97 3.59 17.16
CA GLN A 243 15.78 3.81 18.59
C GLN A 243 14.62 4.78 18.89
N GLU A 244 14.15 5.54 17.90
CA GLU A 244 13.06 6.51 18.07
C GLU A 244 11.69 5.82 18.20
N ALA A 245 10.85 6.31 19.12
CA ALA A 245 9.49 5.81 19.29
C ALA A 245 8.53 6.36 18.21
N PRO A 246 7.55 5.57 17.73
CA PRO A 246 6.49 6.08 16.86
C PRO A 246 5.67 7.22 17.49
N PRO A 247 5.06 8.12 16.70
CA PRO A 247 4.99 8.11 15.24
C PRO A 247 6.32 8.52 14.59
N LYS A 248 6.74 7.77 13.57
CA LYS A 248 7.96 8.05 12.81
C LYS A 248 7.83 7.57 11.37
N SER A 249 8.51 8.28 10.48
CA SER A 249 8.63 7.96 9.06
C SER A 249 10.07 8.13 8.60
N THR A 250 10.44 7.49 7.51
CA THR A 250 11.78 7.60 6.90
C THR A 250 11.71 7.32 5.40
N GLY A 251 12.86 7.42 4.74
CA GLY A 251 12.93 7.40 3.30
C GLY A 251 14.37 7.34 2.78
N ARG A 252 14.52 7.72 1.51
CA ARG A 252 15.81 7.73 0.82
C ARG A 252 16.77 8.79 1.38
N GLU A 253 16.26 9.76 2.12
CA GLU A 253 17.03 10.76 2.86
C GLU A 253 17.91 10.15 3.95
N LEU A 254 17.50 9.00 4.54
CA LEU A 254 18.30 8.27 5.51
C LEU A 254 19.11 7.14 4.86
N PHE A 255 18.44 6.34 4.02
CA PHE A 255 19.04 5.20 3.32
C PHE A 255 19.67 5.61 1.99
N THR A 256 20.65 6.52 2.09
CA THR A 256 21.31 7.17 0.95
C THR A 256 22.27 6.21 0.21
N PRO A 257 22.73 6.57 -1.00
CA PRO A 257 23.82 5.86 -1.66
C PRO A 257 25.08 5.71 -0.80
N ALA A 258 25.38 6.71 0.05
CA ALA A 258 26.50 6.66 0.97
C ALA A 258 26.28 5.63 2.10
N PHE A 259 25.05 5.50 2.61
CA PHE A 259 24.70 4.44 3.57
C PHE A 259 24.90 3.06 2.95
N ILE A 260 24.48 2.87 1.70
CA ILE A 260 24.68 1.60 0.97
C ILE A 260 26.18 1.29 0.81
N ASP A 261 27.00 2.29 0.49
CA ASP A 261 28.45 2.13 0.38
C ASP A 261 29.10 1.75 1.70
N ASP A 262 28.63 2.33 2.80
CA ASP A 262 29.08 1.98 4.15
C ASP A 262 28.72 0.52 4.51
N VAL A 263 27.50 0.06 4.20
CA VAL A 263 27.12 -1.35 4.38
C VAL A 263 28.05 -2.29 3.60
N ILE A 264 28.35 -1.96 2.35
CA ILE A 264 29.29 -2.74 1.52
C ILE A 264 30.68 -2.75 2.15
N ALA A 265 31.18 -1.60 2.60
CA ALA A 265 32.50 -1.46 3.21
C ALA A 265 32.61 -2.26 4.51
N GLN A 266 31.61 -2.19 5.39
CA GLN A 266 31.56 -2.96 6.63
C GLN A 266 31.56 -4.48 6.38
N CYS A 267 30.77 -4.95 5.42
CA CYS A 267 30.76 -6.37 5.04
C CYS A 267 32.11 -6.81 4.44
N THR A 268 32.71 -5.98 3.59
CA THR A 268 34.02 -6.26 2.98
C THR A 268 35.12 -6.32 4.03
N ALA A 269 35.12 -5.39 5.00
CA ALA A 269 36.06 -5.38 6.12
C ALA A 269 35.92 -6.63 7.02
N ALA A 270 34.70 -7.17 7.13
CA ALA A 270 34.43 -8.44 7.81
C ALA A 270 34.78 -9.69 6.96
N GLY A 271 35.39 -9.52 5.79
CA GLY A 271 35.79 -10.61 4.89
C GLY A 271 34.65 -11.23 4.09
N GLY A 272 33.54 -10.50 3.92
CA GLY A 272 32.38 -10.94 3.14
C GLY A 272 32.61 -10.93 1.63
N SER A 273 32.11 -11.96 0.95
CA SER A 273 31.95 -11.97 -0.50
C SER A 273 30.82 -11.03 -0.96
N PRO A 274 30.71 -10.66 -2.25
CA PRO A 274 29.56 -9.91 -2.77
C PRO A 274 28.20 -10.54 -2.45
N ALA A 275 28.10 -11.87 -2.45
CA ALA A 275 26.89 -12.59 -2.06
C ALA A 275 26.61 -12.44 -0.56
N ASP A 276 27.64 -12.45 0.30
CA ASP A 276 27.49 -12.21 1.74
C ASP A 276 26.99 -10.79 2.02
N VAL A 277 27.39 -9.79 1.21
CA VAL A 277 26.88 -8.42 1.33
C VAL A 277 25.38 -8.38 1.03
N VAL A 278 24.92 -9.04 -0.04
CA VAL A 278 23.48 -9.13 -0.36
C VAL A 278 22.72 -9.88 0.73
N ALA A 279 23.29 -10.99 1.23
CA ALA A 279 22.71 -11.76 2.32
C ALA A 279 22.54 -10.91 3.59
N THR A 280 23.59 -10.17 3.96
CA THR A 280 23.62 -9.31 5.13
C THR A 280 22.68 -8.11 5.00
N ALA A 281 22.62 -7.47 3.83
CA ALA A 281 21.67 -6.39 3.55
C ALA A 281 20.22 -6.86 3.66
N THR A 282 19.92 -8.07 3.15
CA THR A 282 18.57 -8.66 3.26
C THR A 282 18.23 -8.99 4.71
N ALA A 283 19.15 -9.63 5.43
CA ALA A 283 18.97 -9.95 6.85
C ALA A 283 18.83 -8.69 7.71
N TYR A 284 19.53 -7.59 7.36
CA TYR A 284 19.37 -6.31 8.04
C TYR A 284 17.94 -5.78 7.93
N THR A 285 17.34 -5.75 6.74
CA THR A 285 15.92 -5.38 6.56
C THR A 285 14.99 -6.24 7.42
N ALA A 286 15.18 -7.56 7.45
CA ALA A 286 14.39 -8.44 8.29
C ALA A 286 14.56 -8.16 9.79
N ALA A 287 15.80 -7.92 10.21
CA ALA A 287 16.14 -7.61 11.59
C ALA A 287 15.57 -6.25 12.03
N THR A 288 15.58 -5.22 11.18
CA THR A 288 14.93 -3.95 11.51
C THR A 288 13.43 -4.18 11.73
N ILE A 289 12.75 -4.88 10.83
CA ILE A 289 11.31 -5.17 10.98
C ILE A 289 11.02 -5.86 12.32
N ALA A 290 11.71 -6.97 12.63
CA ALA A 290 11.49 -7.70 13.87
C ALA A 290 11.81 -6.86 15.13
N ASP A 291 12.93 -6.11 15.13
CA ASP A 291 13.33 -5.24 16.23
C ASP A 291 12.28 -4.16 16.53
N GLN A 292 11.73 -3.54 15.49
CA GLN A 292 10.71 -2.50 15.64
C GLN A 292 9.40 -3.04 16.24
N TYR A 293 9.00 -4.26 15.89
CA TYR A 293 7.84 -4.92 16.48
C TYR A 293 8.07 -5.16 17.97
N MET A 294 9.24 -5.66 18.34
CA MET A 294 9.54 -5.96 19.73
C MET A 294 9.60 -4.73 20.62
N ARG A 295 10.13 -3.61 20.09
CA ARG A 295 10.30 -2.37 20.85
C ARG A 295 9.02 -1.57 20.98
N PHE A 296 8.26 -1.46 19.90
CA PHE A 296 7.23 -0.43 19.81
C PHE A 296 5.81 -0.96 19.72
N LEU A 297 5.59 -2.24 19.44
CA LEU A 297 4.27 -2.86 19.49
C LEU A 297 4.05 -3.54 20.84
N SER A 298 3.12 -3.02 21.65
CA SER A 298 2.66 -3.67 22.88
C SER A 298 1.86 -4.93 22.58
N GLU A 299 1.14 -4.90 21.46
CA GLU A 299 0.32 -5.99 20.97
C GLU A 299 1.19 -7.06 20.33
N HIS A 300 0.73 -8.31 20.40
CA HIS A 300 1.40 -9.45 19.77
C HIS A 300 0.57 -9.90 18.57
N PRO A 301 1.06 -9.70 17.34
CA PRO A 301 0.32 -10.17 16.19
C PRO A 301 0.39 -11.70 16.14
N HIS A 302 -0.74 -12.34 15.83
CA HIS A 302 -0.74 -13.75 15.47
C HIS A 302 -0.10 -13.93 14.10
N ASP A 303 -0.45 -13.06 13.13
CA ASP A 303 0.12 -13.07 11.79
C ASP A 303 0.83 -11.75 11.47
N VAL A 304 1.97 -11.86 10.80
CA VAL A 304 2.62 -10.80 10.03
C VAL A 304 2.36 -11.10 8.55
N VAL A 305 1.41 -10.37 7.97
CA VAL A 305 1.03 -10.52 6.57
C VAL A 305 1.85 -9.55 5.72
N VAL A 306 2.71 -10.11 4.87
CA VAL A 306 3.71 -9.38 4.10
C VAL A 306 3.19 -9.05 2.69
N SER A 307 3.35 -7.81 2.27
CA SER A 307 3.02 -7.32 0.93
C SER A 307 4.15 -6.45 0.35
N GLY A 308 4.00 -6.02 -0.91
CA GLY A 308 4.97 -5.17 -1.61
C GLY A 308 6.14 -5.93 -2.21
N GLY A 309 7.04 -5.23 -2.90
CA GLY A 309 8.12 -5.84 -3.69
C GLY A 309 9.00 -6.84 -2.92
N GLY A 310 9.22 -6.64 -1.63
CA GLY A 310 9.97 -7.55 -0.78
C GLY A 310 9.29 -8.90 -0.52
N ALA A 311 7.97 -8.99 -0.67
CA ALA A 311 7.22 -10.25 -0.55
C ALA A 311 7.62 -11.26 -1.63
N HIS A 312 8.06 -10.79 -2.80
CA HIS A 312 8.55 -11.62 -3.91
C HIS A 312 10.01 -12.10 -3.72
N ASN A 313 10.62 -11.84 -2.57
CA ASN A 313 11.94 -12.34 -2.24
C ASN A 313 11.83 -13.45 -1.17
N PRO A 314 11.78 -14.73 -1.55
CA PRO A 314 11.68 -15.85 -0.61
C PRO A 314 12.80 -15.91 0.42
N PHE A 315 14.00 -15.41 0.09
CA PHE A 315 15.10 -15.33 1.05
C PHE A 315 14.83 -14.29 2.13
N LEU A 316 14.29 -13.12 1.77
CA LEU A 316 13.86 -12.10 2.74
C LEU A 316 12.77 -12.64 3.67
N VAL A 317 11.78 -13.38 3.15
CA VAL A 317 10.73 -14.00 3.96
C VAL A 317 11.31 -14.97 4.99
N ARG A 318 12.29 -15.82 4.60
CA ARG A 318 13.00 -16.68 5.56
C ARG A 318 13.81 -15.90 6.58
N CYS A 319 14.47 -14.81 6.17
CA CYS A 319 15.17 -13.93 7.09
C CYS A 319 14.22 -13.30 8.11
N LEU A 320 13.01 -12.92 7.70
CA LEU A 320 11.97 -12.38 8.60
C LEU A 320 11.54 -13.41 9.64
N GLU A 321 11.25 -14.63 9.23
CA GLU A 321 10.91 -15.73 10.15
C GLU A 321 12.03 -15.96 11.18
N GLY A 322 13.28 -16.02 10.71
CA GLY A 322 14.45 -16.16 11.58
C GLY A 322 14.64 -14.98 12.53
N ALA A 323 14.44 -13.74 12.05
CA ALA A 323 14.54 -12.54 12.85
C ALA A 323 13.47 -12.51 13.95
N PHE A 324 12.21 -12.83 13.63
CA PHE A 324 11.14 -12.93 14.61
C PHE A 324 11.40 -14.03 15.65
N ALA A 325 11.94 -15.18 15.24
CA ALA A 325 12.32 -16.25 16.18
C ALA A 325 13.41 -15.79 17.15
N TRP A 326 14.51 -15.23 16.63
CA TRP A 326 15.62 -14.74 17.45
C TRP A 326 15.19 -13.64 18.42
N HIS A 327 14.39 -12.69 17.95
CA HIS A 327 13.85 -11.62 18.78
C HIS A 327 12.82 -12.15 19.78
N GLY A 328 11.96 -13.09 19.40
CA GLY A 328 10.97 -13.70 20.29
C GLY A 328 11.63 -14.37 21.51
N GLU A 329 12.72 -15.10 21.30
CA GLU A 329 13.53 -15.67 22.38
C GLU A 329 14.14 -14.58 23.26
N ARG A 330 14.79 -13.57 22.64
CA ARG A 330 15.48 -12.49 23.36
C ARG A 330 14.54 -11.65 24.23
N PHE A 331 13.33 -11.39 23.76
CA PHE A 331 12.34 -10.56 24.44
C PHE A 331 11.28 -11.37 25.21
N ALA A 332 11.36 -12.70 25.21
CA ALA A 332 10.35 -13.61 25.76
C ALA A 332 8.92 -13.30 25.24
N ARG A 333 8.81 -13.08 23.91
CA ARG A 333 7.55 -12.74 23.23
C ARG A 333 7.14 -13.86 22.26
N PRO A 334 5.82 -14.10 22.07
CA PRO A 334 5.32 -15.00 21.04
C PRO A 334 5.87 -14.64 19.65
N VAL A 335 6.28 -15.65 18.89
CA VAL A 335 6.74 -15.51 17.51
C VAL A 335 5.52 -15.51 16.59
N PRO A 336 5.28 -14.46 15.79
CA PRO A 336 4.16 -14.43 14.87
C PRO A 336 4.37 -15.38 13.69
N HIS A 337 3.27 -15.75 13.04
CA HIS A 337 3.31 -16.42 11.75
C HIS A 337 3.54 -15.43 10.62
N VAL A 338 4.65 -15.58 9.89
CA VAL A 338 4.84 -14.84 8.65
C VAL A 338 3.97 -15.48 7.56
N ARG A 339 3.22 -14.66 6.83
CA ARG A 339 2.29 -15.05 5.76
C ARG A 339 2.44 -14.08 4.61
N LEU A 340 2.29 -14.54 3.37
CA LEU A 340 2.17 -13.63 2.23
C LEU A 340 0.73 -13.14 2.11
N PHE A 341 0.55 -11.89 1.70
CA PHE A 341 -0.76 -11.31 1.46
C PHE A 341 -1.55 -12.13 0.42
N ASP A 342 -0.87 -12.52 -0.66
CA ASP A 342 -1.43 -13.28 -1.78
C ASP A 342 -1.96 -14.66 -1.34
N ASP A 343 -1.33 -15.29 -0.34
CA ASP A 343 -1.75 -16.60 0.18
C ASP A 343 -3.05 -16.51 1.01
N LEU A 344 -3.33 -15.35 1.60
CA LEU A 344 -4.46 -15.15 2.51
C LEU A 344 -5.66 -14.46 1.85
N PHE A 345 -5.40 -13.62 0.86
CA PHE A 345 -6.40 -12.72 0.31
C PHE A 345 -6.47 -12.84 -1.21
N PHE A 346 -5.79 -11.95 -1.90
CA PHE A 346 -5.73 -11.84 -3.35
C PHE A 346 -4.40 -11.16 -3.69
N ASP A 347 -4.10 -11.04 -4.96
CA ASP A 347 -2.88 -10.38 -5.45
C ASP A 347 -2.63 -9.02 -4.75
N ALA A 348 -1.50 -8.90 -4.05
CA ALA A 348 -1.13 -7.69 -3.32
C ALA A 348 -1.05 -6.45 -4.21
N GLU A 349 -0.77 -6.58 -5.51
CA GLU A 349 -0.75 -5.46 -6.45
C GLU A 349 -2.15 -4.80 -6.58
N ALA A 350 -3.21 -5.61 -6.42
CA ALA A 350 -4.59 -5.11 -6.45
C ALA A 350 -5.02 -4.41 -5.15
N LYS A 351 -4.24 -4.51 -4.06
CA LYS A 351 -4.65 -4.06 -2.71
C LYS A 351 -5.10 -2.61 -2.67
N GLU A 352 -4.34 -1.69 -3.27
CA GLU A 352 -4.69 -0.26 -3.23
C GLU A 352 -5.93 0.04 -4.07
N ALA A 353 -6.05 -0.55 -5.26
CA ALA A 353 -7.24 -0.40 -6.10
C ALA A 353 -8.49 -0.97 -5.41
N VAL A 354 -8.40 -2.14 -4.77
CA VAL A 354 -9.48 -2.70 -3.95
C VAL A 354 -9.80 -1.81 -2.74
N ALA A 355 -8.81 -1.16 -2.13
CA ALA A 355 -9.05 -0.21 -1.05
C ALA A 355 -9.89 1.00 -1.53
N PHE A 356 -9.64 1.54 -2.72
CA PHE A 356 -10.50 2.58 -3.30
C PHE A 356 -11.89 2.05 -3.65
N ALA A 357 -12.00 0.84 -4.21
CA ALA A 357 -13.29 0.20 -4.44
C ALA A 357 -14.09 0.09 -3.11
N LEU A 358 -13.43 -0.29 -2.02
CA LEU A 358 -14.03 -0.30 -0.68
C LEU A 358 -14.50 1.10 -0.27
N LEU A 359 -13.71 2.16 -0.47
CA LEU A 359 -14.15 3.52 -0.13
C LEU A 359 -15.40 3.95 -0.92
N GLY A 360 -15.52 3.55 -2.18
CA GLY A 360 -16.76 3.71 -2.95
C GLY A 360 -17.93 2.94 -2.34
N TYR A 361 -17.71 1.70 -1.91
CA TYR A 361 -18.74 0.87 -1.27
C TYR A 361 -19.21 1.48 0.05
N LEU A 362 -18.28 1.99 0.86
CA LEU A 362 -18.57 2.69 2.11
C LEU A 362 -19.32 3.99 1.86
N HIS A 363 -18.93 4.76 0.83
CA HIS A 363 -19.65 5.97 0.42
C HIS A 363 -21.13 5.68 0.12
N LEU A 364 -21.39 4.69 -0.73
CA LEU A 364 -22.74 4.35 -1.18
C LEU A 364 -23.60 3.68 -0.09
N THR A 365 -22.96 3.08 0.92
CA THR A 365 -23.63 2.51 2.09
C THR A 365 -23.68 3.47 3.28
N GLY A 366 -23.23 4.72 3.11
CA GLY A 366 -23.27 5.75 4.16
C GLY A 366 -22.34 5.49 5.34
N ARG A 367 -21.28 4.68 5.16
CA ARG A 367 -20.31 4.31 6.19
C ARG A 367 -19.04 5.17 6.11
N PRO A 368 -18.37 5.44 7.25
CA PRO A 368 -17.11 6.17 7.26
C PRO A 368 -16.01 5.50 6.43
N GLY A 369 -15.20 6.30 5.73
CA GLY A 369 -14.07 5.85 4.91
C GLY A 369 -12.69 6.24 5.44
N ASN A 370 -12.60 7.01 6.53
CA ASN A 370 -11.33 7.34 7.19
C ASN A 370 -11.17 6.64 8.54
N VAL A 371 -9.91 6.42 8.93
CA VAL A 371 -9.54 5.97 10.27
C VAL A 371 -8.97 7.17 11.04
N PRO A 372 -9.73 7.79 11.97
CA PRO A 372 -9.29 9.00 12.68
C PRO A 372 -7.92 8.87 13.35
N SER A 373 -7.60 7.69 13.90
CA SER A 373 -6.29 7.44 14.52
C SER A 373 -5.14 7.37 13.51
N ALA A 374 -5.41 7.17 12.23
CA ALA A 374 -4.41 7.14 11.17
C ALA A 374 -4.23 8.52 10.53
N THR A 375 -5.33 9.23 10.23
CA THR A 375 -5.27 10.51 9.51
C THR A 375 -5.15 11.72 10.43
N GLY A 376 -5.44 11.58 11.72
CA GLY A 376 -5.55 12.71 12.67
C GLY A 376 -6.89 13.45 12.61
N ALA A 377 -7.85 12.98 11.81
CA ALA A 377 -9.18 13.57 11.75
C ALA A 377 -9.88 13.55 13.12
N ARG A 378 -10.67 14.57 13.42
CA ARG A 378 -11.40 14.65 14.70
C ARG A 378 -12.52 13.62 14.84
N ALA A 379 -13.01 13.09 13.72
CA ALA A 379 -14.14 12.18 13.71
C ALA A 379 -14.19 11.35 12.40
N PRO A 380 -14.83 10.17 12.44
CA PRO A 380 -15.08 9.37 11.25
C PRO A 380 -16.02 10.11 10.28
N ARG A 381 -15.78 10.00 8.97
CA ARG A 381 -16.53 10.64 7.90
C ARG A 381 -16.70 9.72 6.70
N VAL A 382 -17.89 9.77 6.11
CA VAL A 382 -18.12 9.27 4.76
C VAL A 382 -17.27 10.12 3.80
N LEU A 383 -16.42 9.46 3.03
CA LEU A 383 -15.47 10.12 2.12
C LEU A 383 -16.00 10.09 0.68
N GLY A 384 -15.50 11.04 -0.13
CA GLY A 384 -15.79 11.11 -1.56
C GLY A 384 -17.05 11.90 -1.93
N ALA A 385 -17.21 12.11 -3.23
CA ALA A 385 -18.31 12.81 -3.88
C ALA A 385 -18.81 11.96 -5.06
N LEU A 386 -20.13 11.89 -5.23
CA LEU A 386 -20.79 11.09 -6.27
C LEU A 386 -21.07 11.93 -7.51
N THR A 387 -20.50 11.52 -8.64
CA THR A 387 -20.95 11.88 -9.99
C THR A 387 -21.95 10.82 -10.45
N PRO A 388 -23.21 11.19 -10.76
CA PRO A 388 -24.22 10.23 -11.18
C PRO A 388 -23.90 9.60 -12.53
N VAL A 389 -24.49 8.44 -12.79
CA VAL A 389 -24.42 7.78 -14.10
C VAL A 389 -25.02 8.69 -15.19
N ALA A 390 -24.44 8.64 -16.40
CA ALA A 390 -25.07 9.23 -17.57
C ALA A 390 -26.47 8.62 -17.75
N LEU A 391 -27.51 9.46 -17.82
CA LEU A 391 -28.84 8.97 -18.15
C LEU A 391 -28.77 8.40 -19.57
N SER A 392 -29.25 7.18 -19.79
CA SER A 392 -29.38 6.67 -21.15
C SER A 392 -30.20 7.68 -21.94
N GLU A 393 -29.64 8.24 -23.02
CA GLU A 393 -30.46 8.93 -24.02
C GLU A 393 -31.50 7.92 -24.49
N LYS A 394 -32.74 8.10 -24.03
CA LYS A 394 -33.84 7.22 -24.40
C LYS A 394 -33.95 7.23 -25.92
N SER A 395 -33.65 6.09 -26.54
CA SER A 395 -33.95 5.76 -27.94
C SER A 395 -35.44 5.87 -28.23
#